data_AF-A0A522ZX44-F1
#
_entry.id   AF-A0A522ZX44-F1
#
_cell.length_a   1.000
_cell.length_b   1.000
_cell.length_c   1.000
_cell.angle_alpha   90.00
_cell.angle_beta   90.00
_cell.angle_gamma   90.00
#
_symmetry.space_group_name_H-M   'P 1'
#
loop_
_entity.id
_entity.type
_entity.pdbx_description
1 polymer ?
#
loop_
_entity_poly.entity_id
_entity_poly.type
_entity_poly.pdbx_seq_one_letter_code
_entity_poly.pdbx_strand_id
1 'polypeptide(L)' 'MNTPTPAPRNERIAFIGGGNMASAIIGGLIKQGMAPDHIDVVEPLPEARDKLRGQFGLTAHAAPGVQLAQAALVVWAV' A
#
# COMPACT_ATOMS: atom_id res chain seq x y z
N MET A 1 17.04 -17.70 9.51
CA MET A 1 16.90 -16.81 8.35
C MET A 1 15.46 -16.93 7.87
N ASN A 2 14.63 -15.91 8.10
CA ASN A 2 13.28 -15.88 7.55
C ASN A 2 13.40 -15.29 6.14
N THR A 3 13.51 -16.13 5.12
CA THR A 3 13.30 -15.68 3.74
C THR A 3 11.82 -15.32 3.62
N PRO A 4 11.46 -14.04 3.39
CA PRO A 4 10.08 -13.70 3.12
C PRO A 4 9.69 -14.43 1.83
N THR A 5 8.77 -15.39 1.93
CA THR A 5 8.11 -15.95 0.76
C THR A 5 7.51 -14.79 -0.01
N PRO A 6 7.82 -14.60 -1.30
CA PRO A 6 7.19 -13.54 -2.07
C PRO A 6 5.68 -13.75 -2.01
N ALA A 7 4.96 -12.74 -1.52
CA ALA A 7 3.51 -12.77 -1.40
C ALA A 7 2.91 -13.17 -2.75
N PRO A 8 2.02 -14.19 -2.81
CA PRO A 8 1.23 -14.49 -3.98
C PRO A 8 0.67 -13.20 -4.59
N ARG A 9 0.70 -13.09 -5.93
CA ARG A 9 0.27 -11.89 -6.68
C ARG A 9 -1.18 -11.43 -6.41
N ASN A 10 -1.93 -12.18 -5.62
CA ASN A 10 -3.32 -11.94 -5.26
C ASN A 10 -3.53 -11.59 -3.77
N GLU A 11 -2.46 -11.40 -3.01
CA GLU A 11 -2.53 -10.99 -1.61
C GLU A 11 -2.52 -9.47 -1.45
N ARG A 12 -3.20 -8.99 -0.41
CA ARG A 12 -3.24 -7.56 -0.07
C ARG A 12 -1.95 -7.13 0.62
N ILE A 13 -1.42 -5.98 0.22
CA ILE A 13 -0.27 -5.33 0.85
C ILE A 13 -0.75 -4.02 1.46
N ALA A 14 -0.42 -3.82 2.73
CA ALA A 14 -0.65 -2.56 3.41
C ALA A 14 0.64 -1.75 3.52
N PHE A 15 0.58 -0.45 3.23
CA PHE A 15 1.66 0.50 3.48
C PHE A 15 1.29 1.40 4.65
N ILE A 16 2.20 1.56 5.60
CA ILE A 16 2.09 2.56 6.66
C ILE A 16 3.01 3.72 6.27
N GLY A 17 2.41 4.85 5.93
CA GLY A 17 3.07 6.00 5.29
C GLY A 17 2.82 6.05 3.78
N GLY A 18 2.49 7.24 3.27
CA GLY A 18 2.16 7.51 1.88
C GLY A 18 3.21 8.33 1.12
N GLY A 19 4.42 8.47 1.67
CA GLY A 19 5.49 9.32 1.14
C GLY A 19 6.11 8.83 -0.18
N ASN A 20 7.25 9.43 -0.54
CA ASN A 20 7.94 9.15 -1.82
C ASN A 20 8.32 7.67 -2.00
N MET A 21 8.80 7.02 -0.93
CA MET A 21 9.20 5.62 -0.98
C MET A 21 8.00 4.69 -1.19
N ALA A 22 6.91 4.88 -0.42
CA ALA A 22 5.67 4.13 -0.61
C ALA A 22 5.15 4.32 -2.03
N SER A 23 5.06 5.57 -2.50
CA SER A 23 4.60 5.90 -3.86
C SER A 23 5.45 5.25 -4.96
N ALA A 24 6.78 5.21 -4.79
CA ALA A 24 7.68 4.57 -5.76
C ALA A 24 7.46 3.05 -5.82
N ILE A 25 7.34 2.39 -4.66
CA ILE A 25 7.11 0.95 -4.57
C ILE A 25 5.73 0.61 -5.13
N ILE A 26 4.68 1.31 -4.71
CA ILE A 26 3.30 1.15 -5.20
C ILE A 26 3.25 1.31 -6.72
N GLY A 27 3.87 2.37 -7.25
CA GLY A 27 3.95 2.59 -8.69
C GLY A 27 4.67 1.46 -9.43
N GLY A 28 5.72 0.89 -8.84
CA GLY A 28 6.40 -0.29 -9.38
C GLY A 28 5.50 -1.54 -9.41
N LEU A 29 4.78 -1.81 -8.31
CA LEU A 29 3.88 -2.96 -8.19
C LEU A 29 2.71 -2.88 -9.18
N ILE A 30 2.08 -1.71 -9.31
CA ILE A 30 0.98 -1.49 -10.26
C ILE A 30 1.49 -1.67 -11.70
N LYS A 31 2.67 -1.12 -12.04
CA LYS A 31 3.31 -1.34 -13.36
C LYS A 31 3.61 -2.81 -13.64
N GLN A 32 3.85 -3.61 -12.62
CA GLN A 32 4.06 -5.06 -12.72
C GLN A 32 2.75 -5.87 -12.74
N GLY A 33 1.59 -5.21 -12.68
CA GLY A 33 0.28 -5.83 -12.83
C GLY A 33 -0.49 -6.08 -11.53
N MET A 34 -0.05 -5.54 -10.39
CA MET A 34 -0.85 -5.58 -9.16
C MET A 34 -2.08 -4.68 -9.29
N ALA A 35 -3.26 -5.21 -8.97
CA ALA A 35 -4.49 -4.43 -8.93
C ALA A 35 -4.43 -3.41 -7.77
N PRO A 36 -4.80 -2.12 -7.99
CA PRO A 36 -4.84 -1.11 -6.93
C PRO A 36 -5.67 -1.51 -5.70
N ASP A 37 -6.73 -2.30 -5.90
CA ASP A 37 -7.60 -2.80 -4.82
C ASP A 37 -6.92 -3.80 -3.87
N HIS A 38 -5.73 -4.29 -4.23
CA HIS A 38 -4.87 -5.10 -3.35
C HIS A 38 -3.88 -4.24 -2.54
N ILE A 39 -3.94 -2.92 -2.66
CA ILE A 39 -3.03 -2.00 -1.99
C ILE A 39 -3.85 -1.08 -1.07
N ASP A 40 -3.60 -1.21 0.23
CA ASP A 40 -4.14 -0.31 1.25
C ASP A 40 -3.00 0.60 1.76
N VAL A 41 -3.25 1.91 1.89
CA VAL A 41 -2.26 2.85 2.44
C VAL A 41 -2.82 3.56 3.67
N VAL A 42 -2.08 3.62 4.76
CA VAL A 42 -2.41 4.46 5.92
C VAL A 42 -1.53 5.70 5.87
N GLU A 43 -2.14 6.86 5.67
CA GLU A 43 -1.45 8.15 5.54
C GLU A 43 -2.28 9.24 6.25
N PRO A 44 -1.80 9.84 7.35
CA PRO A 44 -2.58 10.81 8.13
C PRO A 44 -2.83 12.14 7.40
N LEU A 45 -1.98 12.55 6.45
CA LEU A 45 -2.12 13.82 5.74
C LEU A 45 -3.16 13.71 4.61
N PRO A 46 -4.25 14.52 4.63
CA PRO A 46 -5.29 14.47 3.59
C PRO A 46 -4.77 14.68 2.17
N GLU A 47 -3.92 15.69 1.97
CA GLU A 47 -3.37 16.01 0.64
C GLU A 47 -2.54 14.85 0.06
N ALA A 48 -1.75 14.18 0.90
CA ALA A 48 -0.98 13.02 0.49
C ALA A 48 -1.89 11.83 0.13
N ARG A 49 -2.97 11.59 0.89
CA ARG A 49 -3.98 10.57 0.54
C ARG A 49 -4.64 10.86 -0.79
N ASP A 50 -5.03 12.10 -1.04
CA ASP A 50 -5.71 12.47 -2.27
C ASP A 50 -4.80 12.35 -3.48
N LYS A 51 -3.51 12.69 -3.33
CA LYS A 51 -2.49 12.42 -4.34
C LYS A 51 -2.37 10.93 -4.65
N LEU A 52 -2.29 10.07 -3.63
CA LEU A 52 -2.20 8.62 -3.81
C LEU A 52 -3.42 8.04 -4.55
N ARG A 53 -4.62 8.46 -4.13
CA ARG A 53 -5.89 8.06 -4.79
C ARG A 53 -5.91 8.52 -6.25
N GLY A 54 -5.57 9.78 -6.51
CA GLY A 54 -5.56 10.33 -7.87
C GLY A 54 -4.50 9.69 -8.78
N GLN A 55 -3.32 9.38 -8.23
CA GLN A 55 -2.21 8.83 -9.01
C GLN A 55 -2.37 7.34 -9.31
N PHE A 56 -2.91 6.57 -8.37
CA PHE A 56 -2.87 5.10 -8.43
C PHE A 56 -4.26 4.44 -8.42
N GLY A 57 -5.33 5.18 -8.11
CA GLY A 57 -6.68 4.61 -8.00
C GLY A 57 -6.86 3.66 -6.81
N LEU A 58 -5.97 3.72 -5.80
CA LEU A 58 -5.97 2.85 -4.63
C LEU A 58 -6.77 3.41 -3.46
N THR A 59 -6.96 2.59 -2.42
CA THR A 59 -7.59 3.02 -1.17
C THR A 59 -6.54 3.54 -0.17
N ALA A 60 -6.71 4.79 0.26
CA ALA A 60 -5.89 5.41 1.31
C ALA A 60 -6.75 5.80 2.52
N HIS A 61 -6.29 5.45 3.72
CA HIS A 61 -6.96 5.63 5.01
C HIS A 61 -6.21 6.65 5.86
N ALA A 62 -6.93 7.44 6.65
CA ALA A 62 -6.33 8.42 7.55
C ALA A 62 -5.67 7.80 8.78
N ALA A 63 -6.13 6.61 9.18
CA ALA A 63 -5.68 5.90 10.36
C ALA A 63 -5.71 4.37 10.10
N PRO A 64 -4.95 3.59 10.89
CA PRO A 64 -5.04 2.13 10.88
C PRO A 64 -6.46 1.65 11.20
N GLY A 65 -6.89 0.56 10.56
CA GLY A 65 -8.23 0.01 10.73
C GLY A 65 -8.30 -1.49 10.46
N VAL A 66 -9.51 -2.04 10.49
CA VAL A 66 -9.80 -3.48 10.31
C VAL A 66 -9.30 -4.04 8.98
N GLN A 67 -9.09 -3.19 7.98
CA GLN A 67 -8.56 -3.53 6.66
C GLN A 67 -7.16 -4.15 6.77
N LEU A 68 -6.35 -3.71 7.75
CA LEU A 68 -4.99 -4.23 7.96
C LEU A 68 -4.98 -5.71 8.33
N ALA A 69 -6.07 -6.24 8.91
CA ALA A 69 -6.17 -7.67 9.22
C ALA A 69 -6.21 -8.55 7.95
N GLN A 70 -6.51 -7.97 6.79
CA GLN A 70 -6.51 -8.66 5.50
C GLN A 70 -5.15 -8.57 4.78
N ALA A 71 -4.20 -7.79 5.29
CA ALA A 71 -2.90 -7.62 4.68
C ALA A 71 -2.01 -8.83 4.98
N ALA A 72 -1.49 -9.48 3.95
CA ALA A 72 -0.48 -10.54 4.09
C ALA A 72 0.92 -9.97 4.35
N LEU A 73 1.14 -8.72 3.92
CA LEU A 73 2.38 -7.98 4.14
C LEU A 73 2.06 -6.54 4.55
N VAL A 74 2.73 -6.08 5.60
CA VAL A 74 2.74 -4.66 6.00
C VAL A 74 4.12 -4.09 5.74
N VAL A 75 4.18 -3.04 4.92
CA VAL A 75 5.40 -2.28 4.63
C VAL A 75 5.39 -1.00 5.46
N TRP A 76 6.37 -0.86 6.33
CA TRP A 76 6.58 0.35 7.12
C TRP A 76 7.43 1.35 6.30
N ALA A 77 6.80 2.43 5.83
CA ALA A 77 7.38 3.38 4.87
C ALA A 77 7.30 4.83 5.36
N VAL A 78 7.64 5.04 6.64
CA VAL A 78 7.78 6.35 7.29
C VAL A 78 9.23 6.66 7.63
#